data_AF-A0A8J3GF99-F1
#
_entry.id   AF-A0A8J3GF99-F1
#
_cell.length_a   1.000
_cell.length_b   1.000
_cell.length_c   1.000
_cell.angle_alpha   90.00
_cell.angle_beta   90.00
_cell.angle_gamma   90.00
#
_symmetry.space_group_name_H-M   'P 1'
#
loop_
_entity.id
_entity.type
_entity.pdbx_description
1 polymer ?
#
loop_
_entity_poly.entity_id
_entity_poly.type
_entity_poly.pdbx_seq_one_letter_code
_entity_poly.pdbx_strand_id
1 'polypeptide(L)'
;MLHKTYVEHMPKRPDGLVNRKGSKIFYCRKRVPEKLVPIIGRKKFMVSLKTADYQEAKRKLRSVKFEIEQKIDAAEQKLERSKSAQPTALLDEEVKAMAIDWFIKHEQDLDRKYRNLQPKNIGAAVDGLRANLEGQPCTGKM
;
A
#
# COMPACT_ATOMS: atom_id res chain seq x y z
N MET A 1 -8.09 -3.49 -45.15
CA MET A 1 -6.91 -4.31 -44.76
C MET A 1 -7.01 -4.65 -43.28
N LEU A 2 -7.42 -5.88 -42.97
CA LEU A 2 -7.58 -6.35 -41.58
C LEU A 2 -6.20 -6.63 -40.99
N HIS A 3 -5.83 -5.89 -39.94
CA HIS A 3 -4.60 -6.11 -39.20
C HIS A 3 -4.68 -7.46 -38.49
N LYS A 4 -4.02 -8.47 -39.04
CA LYS A 4 -3.70 -9.72 -38.33
C LYS A 4 -2.74 -9.36 -37.20
N THR A 5 -3.27 -9.23 -35.98
CA THR A 5 -2.46 -9.20 -34.78
C THR A 5 -1.76 -10.55 -34.64
N TYR A 6 -0.47 -10.56 -34.94
CA TYR A 6 0.44 -11.66 -34.65
C TYR A 6 0.52 -11.83 -33.13
N VAL A 7 -0.41 -12.57 -32.52
CA VAL A 7 -0.24 -13.06 -31.16
C VAL A 7 0.60 -14.33 -31.25
N GLU A 8 1.90 -14.12 -31.04
CA GLU A 8 3.02 -15.07 -31.03
C GLU A 8 2.65 -16.55 -30.86
N HIS A 9 2.88 -17.33 -31.91
CA HIS A 9 2.98 -18.79 -31.86
C HIS A 9 4.29 -19.22 -31.18
N MET A 10 4.40 -19.02 -29.86
CA MET A 10 5.38 -19.78 -29.07
C MET A 10 4.96 -21.25 -29.01
N PRO A 11 5.89 -22.23 -29.00
CA PRO A 11 5.55 -23.63 -28.78
C PRO A 11 4.80 -23.73 -27.43
N LYS A 12 3.49 -23.98 -27.53
CA LYS A 12 2.57 -24.08 -26.39
C LYS A 12 2.89 -25.37 -25.66
N ARG A 13 3.93 -25.35 -24.81
CA ARG A 13 4.10 -26.44 -23.85
C ARG A 13 2.78 -26.58 -23.07
N PRO A 14 2.25 -27.80 -22.91
CA PRO A 14 0.90 -28.02 -22.42
C PRO A 14 0.71 -27.45 -21.02
N ASP A 15 -0.45 -26.84 -20.80
CA ASP A 15 -0.95 -26.48 -19.48
C ASP A 15 -1.69 -27.69 -18.87
N GLY A 16 -1.73 -27.77 -17.54
CA GLY A 16 -2.31 -28.88 -16.81
C GLY A 16 -1.25 -29.69 -16.05
N LEU A 17 -1.33 -31.01 -16.14
CA LEU A 17 -0.48 -31.92 -15.39
C LEU A 17 0.86 -32.12 -16.10
N VAL A 18 1.97 -31.84 -15.40
CA VAL A 18 3.32 -31.92 -15.98
C VAL A 18 4.26 -32.60 -14.99
N ASN A 19 5.18 -33.41 -15.49
CA ASN A 19 6.32 -33.89 -14.71
C ASN A 19 7.62 -33.24 -15.22
N ARG A 20 8.54 -32.92 -14.30
CA ARG A 20 9.88 -32.41 -14.66
C ARG A 20 10.78 -33.58 -15.01
N LYS A 21 11.71 -33.39 -15.95
CA LYS A 21 12.71 -34.41 -16.28
C LYS A 21 13.49 -34.77 -15.01
N GLY A 22 13.54 -36.06 -14.65
CA GLY A 22 14.21 -36.56 -13.45
C GLY A 22 13.40 -36.45 -12.14
N SER A 23 12.17 -35.92 -12.18
CA SER A 23 11.27 -35.89 -11.02
C SER A 23 10.26 -37.04 -11.11
N LYS A 24 9.91 -37.63 -9.97
CA LYS A 24 8.73 -38.50 -9.88
C LYS A 24 7.46 -37.72 -9.55
N ILE A 25 7.61 -36.47 -9.08
CA ILE A 25 6.50 -35.65 -8.59
C ILE A 25 5.81 -34.93 -9.75
N PHE A 26 4.49 -35.00 -9.79
CA PHE A 26 3.66 -34.23 -10.70
C PHE A 26 3.46 -32.78 -10.25
N TYR A 27 3.31 -31.88 -11.21
CA TYR A 27 3.08 -30.46 -11.02
C TYR A 27 1.84 -30.01 -11.80
N CYS A 28 1.07 -29.09 -11.23
CA CYS A 28 0.11 -28.28 -11.97
C CYS A 28 0.84 -27.10 -12.59
N ARG A 29 0.77 -27.00 -13.92
CA ARG A 29 1.28 -25.87 -14.69
C ARG A 29 0.11 -25.09 -15.28
N LYS A 30 0.11 -23.78 -15.07
CA LYS A 30 -0.85 -22.87 -15.70
C LYS A 30 -0.16 -21.57 -16.05
N ARG A 31 -0.34 -21.09 -17.28
CA ARG A 31 0.17 -19.77 -17.68
C ARG A 31 -0.67 -18.65 -17.07
N VAL A 32 0.00 -17.55 -16.76
CA VAL A 32 -0.65 -16.30 -16.37
C VAL A 32 -0.85 -15.47 -17.63
N PRO A 33 -2.05 -14.91 -17.88
CA PRO A 33 -2.27 -13.95 -18.96
C PRO A 33 -1.28 -12.79 -18.88
N GLU A 34 -0.71 -12.36 -20.01
CA GLU A 34 0.36 -11.35 -20.06
C GLU A 34 -0.04 -10.02 -19.39
N LYS A 35 -1.29 -9.60 -19.60
CA LYS A 35 -1.90 -8.42 -18.96
C LYS A 35 -1.87 -8.46 -17.43
N LEU A 36 -1.83 -9.65 -16.82
CA LEU A 36 -1.84 -9.86 -15.36
C LEU A 36 -0.45 -10.12 -14.79
N VAL A 37 0.57 -10.31 -15.63
CA VAL A 37 1.95 -10.53 -15.17
C VAL A 37 2.45 -9.38 -14.28
N PRO A 38 2.18 -8.09 -14.57
CA PRO A 38 2.56 -6.99 -13.69
C PRO A 38 1.91 -7.05 -12.30
N ILE A 39 0.70 -7.61 -12.20
CA ILE A 39 -0.06 -7.70 -10.94
C ILE A 39 0.36 -8.93 -10.12
N ILE A 40 0.54 -10.08 -10.79
CA ILE A 40 0.83 -11.36 -10.14
C ILE A 40 2.35 -11.55 -9.92
N GLY A 41 3.19 -10.87 -10.70
CA GLY A 41 4.66 -10.90 -10.60
C GLY A 41 5.34 -12.11 -11.26
N ARG A 42 4.60 -12.95 -11.99
CA ARG A 42 5.14 -14.16 -12.65
C ARG A 42 4.36 -14.55 -13.90
N LYS A 43 5.06 -15.18 -14.86
CA LYS A 43 4.50 -15.64 -16.15
C LYS A 43 3.72 -16.95 -16.07
N LYS A 44 3.94 -17.76 -15.04
CA LYS A 44 3.30 -19.09 -14.88
C LYS A 44 3.25 -19.53 -13.43
N PHE A 45 2.22 -20.28 -13.10
CA PHE A 45 2.15 -21.11 -11.90
C PHE A 45 2.77 -22.48 -12.19
N MET A 46 3.54 -22.98 -11.24
CA MET A 46 4.11 -24.32 -11.26
C MET A 46 4.04 -24.90 -9.85
N VAL A 47 2.90 -25.51 -9.53
CA VAL A 47 2.58 -25.96 -8.17
C VAL A 47 2.81 -27.47 -8.07
N SER A 48 3.59 -27.92 -7.09
CA SER A 48 3.81 -29.34 -6.84
C SER A 48 2.54 -30.00 -6.31
N LEU A 49 2.17 -31.16 -6.85
CA LEU A 49 1.07 -31.98 -6.37
C LEU A 49 1.52 -33.00 -5.30
N LYS A 50 2.82 -33.02 -4.99
CA LYS A 50 3.45 -33.86 -3.95
C LYS A 50 3.11 -35.34 -4.06
N THR A 51 2.87 -35.84 -5.27
CA THR A 51 2.60 -37.26 -5.52
C THR A 51 3.28 -37.72 -6.80
N ALA A 52 3.67 -38.98 -6.81
CA ALA A 52 4.19 -39.69 -7.97
C ALA A 52 3.14 -40.59 -8.63
N ASP A 53 1.99 -40.80 -8.00
CA ASP A 53 0.87 -41.51 -8.61
C ASP A 53 0.08 -40.56 -9.52
N TYR A 54 -0.10 -40.98 -10.78
CA TYR A 54 -0.85 -40.24 -11.78
C TYR A 54 -2.32 -40.07 -11.40
N GLN A 55 -2.97 -41.08 -10.83
CA GLN A 55 -4.40 -41.02 -10.49
C GLN A 55 -4.63 -40.05 -9.33
N GLU A 56 -3.82 -40.16 -8.29
CA GLU A 56 -3.82 -39.20 -7.18
C GLU A 56 -3.50 -37.77 -7.67
N ALA A 57 -2.53 -37.62 -8.56
CA ALA A 57 -2.18 -36.32 -9.14
C ALA A 57 -3.36 -35.70 -9.90
N LYS A 58 -4.08 -36.50 -10.71
CA LYS A 58 -5.25 -36.05 -11.46
C LYS A 58 -6.40 -35.59 -10.54
N ARG A 59 -6.58 -36.25 -9.40
CA ARG A 59 -7.55 -35.83 -8.37
C ARG A 59 -7.15 -34.48 -7.77
N LYS A 60 -5.91 -34.35 -7.30
CA LYS A 60 -5.37 -33.11 -6.71
C LYS A 60 -5.32 -31.94 -7.70
N LEU A 61 -5.14 -32.23 -8.99
CA LEU A 61 -5.06 -31.23 -10.05
C LEU A 61 -6.31 -30.35 -10.10
N ARG A 62 -7.51 -30.91 -9.89
CA ARG A 62 -8.76 -30.12 -9.94
C ARG A 62 -8.76 -29.04 -8.87
N SER A 63 -8.45 -29.38 -7.62
CA SER A 63 -8.42 -28.43 -6.50
C SER A 63 -7.36 -27.35 -6.72
N VAL A 64 -6.13 -27.75 -7.07
CA VAL A 64 -5.04 -26.79 -7.30
C VAL A 64 -5.32 -25.89 -8.51
N LYS A 65 -5.95 -26.42 -9.56
CA LYS A 65 -6.36 -25.63 -10.72
C LYS A 65 -7.38 -24.57 -10.34
N PHE A 66 -8.38 -24.93 -9.53
CA PHE A 66 -9.38 -23.99 -9.03
C PHE A 66 -8.76 -22.86 -8.18
N GLU A 67 -7.83 -23.19 -7.28
CA GLU A 67 -7.09 -22.16 -6.52
C GLU A 67 -6.28 -21.21 -7.40
N ILE A 68 -5.67 -21.74 -8.48
CA ILE A 68 -4.93 -20.92 -9.44
C ILE A 68 -5.90 -20.01 -10.21
N GLU A 69 -7.05 -20.53 -10.63
CA GLU A 69 -8.09 -19.76 -11.33
C GLU A 69 -8.61 -18.63 -10.44
N GLN A 70 -8.93 -18.89 -9.17
CA GLN A 70 -9.32 -17.83 -8.23
C GLN A 70 -8.27 -16.72 -8.10
N LYS A 71 -6.98 -17.05 -8.10
CA LYS A 71 -5.89 -16.06 -8.05
C LYS A 71 -5.82 -15.22 -9.32
N ILE A 72 -6.11 -15.83 -10.47
CA ILE A 72 -6.19 -15.13 -11.75
C ILE A 72 -7.40 -14.20 -11.74
N ASP A 73 -8.58 -14.70 -11.36
CA ASP A 73 -9.83 -13.93 -11.33
C ASP A 73 -9.72 -12.73 -10.36
N ALA A 74 -9.13 -12.93 -9.19
CA ALA A 74 -8.86 -11.84 -8.24
C ALA A 74 -7.91 -10.78 -8.82
N ALA A 75 -6.89 -11.20 -9.59
CA ALA A 75 -5.99 -10.27 -10.26
C ALA A 75 -6.69 -9.53 -11.42
N GLU A 76 -7.61 -10.19 -12.14
CA GLU A 76 -8.44 -9.54 -13.16
C GLU A 76 -9.35 -8.48 -12.53
N GLN A 77 -10.02 -8.80 -11.43
CA GLN A 77 -10.84 -7.83 -10.71
C GLN A 77 -10.01 -6.64 -10.21
N LYS A 78 -8.80 -6.87 -9.72
CA LYS A 78 -7.89 -5.79 -9.31
C LYS A 78 -7.48 -4.92 -10.50
N LEU A 79 -7.20 -5.52 -11.66
CA LEU A 79 -6.89 -4.78 -12.88
C LEU A 79 -8.08 -3.92 -13.32
N GLU A 80 -9.28 -4.48 -13.37
CA GLU A 80 -10.48 -3.73 -13.77
C GLU A 80 -10.79 -2.59 -12.79
N ARG A 81 -10.64 -2.81 -11.48
CA ARG A 81 -10.77 -1.74 -10.48
C ARG A 81 -9.74 -0.62 -10.67
N SER A 82 -8.50 -0.97 -11.02
CA SER A 82 -7.47 0.05 -11.30
C SER A 82 -7.77 0.85 -12.58
N LYS A 83 -8.45 0.24 -13.56
CA LYS A 83 -8.88 0.95 -14.77
C LYS A 83 -10.08 1.86 -14.51
N SER A 84 -11.01 1.45 -13.64
CA SER A 84 -12.15 2.28 -13.25
C SER A 84 -11.73 3.40 -12.29
N ALA A 85 -10.69 3.18 -11.48
CA ALA A 85 -10.01 4.19 -10.69
C ALA A 85 -8.98 4.94 -11.54
N GLN A 86 -9.39 5.43 -12.73
CA GLN A 86 -8.68 6.55 -13.33
C GLN A 86 -8.62 7.62 -12.24
N PRO A 87 -7.44 8.16 -11.89
CA PRO A 87 -7.42 9.41 -11.16
C PRO A 87 -8.16 10.38 -12.06
N THR A 88 -9.39 10.75 -11.70
CA THR A 88 -9.98 11.98 -12.22
C THR A 88 -8.93 13.02 -11.92
N ALA A 89 -8.28 13.55 -12.95
CA ALA A 89 -7.40 14.69 -12.79
C ALA A 89 -8.24 15.71 -12.02
N LEU A 90 -7.88 15.92 -10.75
CA LEU A 90 -8.58 16.88 -9.91
C LEU A 90 -8.54 18.18 -10.68
N LEU A 91 -9.69 18.81 -10.85
CA LEU A 91 -9.73 20.12 -11.47
C LEU A 91 -8.83 21.04 -10.66
N ASP A 92 -8.14 21.99 -11.31
CA ASP A 92 -7.24 22.92 -10.63
C ASP A 92 -7.92 23.63 -9.45
N GLU A 93 -9.24 23.81 -9.53
CA GLU A 93 -10.10 24.36 -8.48
C GLU A 93 -10.19 23.46 -7.24
N GLU A 94 -10.31 22.14 -7.43
CA GLU A 94 -10.37 21.15 -6.34
C GLU A 94 -9.01 21.02 -5.65
N VAL A 95 -7.91 21.09 -6.42
CA VAL A 95 -6.55 21.10 -5.89
C VAL A 95 -6.30 22.36 -5.05
N LYS A 96 -6.75 23.53 -5.53
CA LYS A 96 -6.66 24.79 -4.78
C LYS A 96 -7.48 24.74 -3.49
N ALA A 97 -8.71 24.22 -3.55
CA ALA A 97 -9.56 24.08 -2.36
C ALA A 97 -8.89 23.20 -1.29
N MET A 98 -8.33 22.05 -1.69
CA MET A 98 -7.60 21.17 -0.77
C MET A 98 -6.33 21.82 -0.19
N ALA A 99 -5.59 22.59 -1.01
CA ALA A 99 -4.41 23.31 -0.54
C ALA A 99 -4.76 24.40 0.48
N ILE A 100 -5.86 25.13 0.26
CA ILE A 100 -6.36 26.14 1.19
C ILE A 100 -6.81 25.49 2.51
N ASP A 101 -7.60 24.42 2.44
CA ASP A 101 -8.06 23.69 3.63
C ASP A 101 -6.88 23.14 4.45
N TRP A 102 -5.87 22.60 3.78
CA TRP A 102 -4.65 22.15 4.44
C TRP A 102 -3.91 23.31 5.13
N PHE A 103 -3.77 24.45 4.45
CA PHE A 103 -3.08 25.62 4.98
C PHE A 103 -3.78 26.18 6.22
N ILE A 104 -5.11 26.34 6.17
CA ILE A 104 -5.92 26.82 7.31
C ILE A 104 -5.79 25.88 8.50
N LYS A 105 -5.89 24.56 8.26
CA LYS A 105 -5.75 23.57 9.33
C LYS A 105 -4.35 23.59 9.94
N HIS A 106 -3.32 23.78 9.11
CA HIS A 106 -1.94 23.85 9.56
C HIS A 106 -1.69 25.09 10.43
N GLU A 107 -2.21 26.26 10.04
CA GLU A 107 -2.13 27.48 10.85
C GLU A 107 -2.83 27.32 12.19
N GLN A 108 -4.02 26.72 12.23
CA GLN A 108 -4.75 26.48 13.48
C GLN A 108 -3.99 25.54 14.43
N ASP A 109 -3.34 24.51 13.90
CA ASP A 109 -2.52 23.59 14.70
C ASP A 109 -1.27 24.28 15.26
N LEU A 110 -0.65 25.18 14.49
CA LEU A 110 0.48 25.98 14.95
C LEU A 110 0.03 26.97 16.04
N ASP A 111 -1.04 27.71 15.81
CA ASP A 111 -1.61 28.65 16.78
C ASP A 111 -1.96 27.96 18.11
N ARG A 112 -2.55 26.76 18.03
CA ARG A 112 -2.86 25.95 19.21
C ARG A 112 -1.59 25.55 19.96
N LYS A 113 -0.51 25.18 19.25
CA LYS A 113 0.78 24.88 19.86
C LYS A 113 1.39 26.11 20.54
N TYR A 114 1.37 27.28 19.88
CA TYR A 114 1.93 28.52 20.44
C TYR A 114 1.12 29.07 21.62
N ARG A 115 -0.22 28.96 21.63
CA ARG A 115 -1.04 29.32 22.80
C ARG A 115 -0.74 28.45 24.03
N ASN A 116 -0.44 27.17 23.84
CA ASN A 116 -0.07 26.27 24.94
C ASN A 116 1.37 26.49 25.44
N LEU A 117 2.19 27.23 24.69
CA LEU A 117 3.55 27.63 25.06
C LEU A 117 3.62 29.01 25.75
N GLN A 118 2.50 29.75 25.81
CA GLN A 118 2.42 31.00 26.58
C GLN A 118 2.56 30.66 28.08
N PRO A 119 3.54 31.24 28.81
CA PRO A 119 3.70 30.98 30.22
C PRO A 119 2.46 31.50 30.98
N LYS A 120 1.65 30.56 31.46
CA LYS A 120 0.60 30.84 32.45
C LYS A 120 1.29 31.25 33.74
N ASN A 121 1.51 32.55 33.92
CA ASN A 121 1.85 33.29 35.15
C ASN A 121 2.93 34.34 34.89
N ILE A 122 2.59 35.37 34.11
CA ILE A 122 3.38 36.62 34.14
C ILE A 122 3.00 37.45 35.38
N GLY A 123 1.78 37.33 35.90
CA GLY A 123 1.31 38.11 37.07
C GLY A 123 2.08 37.81 38.38
N ALA A 124 2.39 36.54 38.66
CA ALA A 124 3.02 36.16 39.94
C ALA A 124 4.51 36.56 40.05
N ALA A 125 5.19 36.79 38.92
CA ALA A 125 6.60 37.16 38.92
C ALA A 125 6.83 38.66 39.20
N VAL A 126 5.85 39.51 38.89
CA VAL A 126 5.98 40.97 39.05
C VAL A 126 5.71 41.40 40.50
N ASP A 127 4.83 40.70 41.22
CA ASP A 127 4.53 41.00 42.62
C ASP A 127 5.68 40.61 43.58
N GLY A 128 6.43 39.54 43.28
CA GLY A 128 7.59 39.11 44.08
C GLY A 128 8.81 40.03 43.97
N LEU A 129 8.95 40.75 42.85
CA LEU A 129 10.06 41.69 42.62
C LEU A 129 9.83 43.05 43.30
N ARG A 130 8.56 43.44 43.52
CA ARG A 130 8.20 44.69 44.21
C ARG A 130 8.41 44.61 45.72
N ALA A 131 8.22 43.43 46.33
CA ALA A 131 8.36 43.24 47.77
C ALA A 131 9.82 43.28 48.29
N ASN A 132 10.82 43.11 47.42
CA ASN A 132 12.24 43.09 47.81
C ASN A 132 12.94 44.47 47.78
N LEU A 133 12.27 45.53 47.31
CA LEU A 133 12.83 46.89 47.24
C LEU A 133 12.42 47.81 48.40
N GLU A 134 11.49 47.38 49.26
CA GLU A 134 10.97 48.21 50.37
C GLU A 134 11.39 47.71 51.77
N GLY A 135 12.35 46.78 51.88
CA GLY A 135 12.58 46.02 53.12
C GLY A 135 14.01 45.85 53.64
N GLN A 136 15.00 46.67 53.27
CA GLN A 136 16.32 46.65 53.93
C GLN A 136 16.56 47.91 54.80
N PRO A 137 16.41 47.82 56.14
CA PRO A 137 16.85 48.87 57.04
C PRO A 137 18.38 48.89 57.17
N CYS A 138 18.99 50.02 56.82
CA CYS A 138 20.39 50.34 57.09
C CYS A 138 20.64 50.32 58.60
N THR A 139 21.26 49.26 59.14
CA THR A 139 21.80 49.27 60.50
C THR A 139 23.28 49.58 60.43
N GLY A 140 23.61 50.86 60.56
CA GLY A 140 24.97 51.31 60.86
C GLY A 140 25.34 50.90 62.28
N LYS A 141 26.43 50.15 62.41
CA LYS A 141 27.15 50.01 63.70
C LYS A 141 28.30 51.02 63.69
N MET A 142 28.25 51.92 64.66
CA MET A 142 29.42 52.65 65.19
C MET A 142 30.37 51.69 65.89
#